data_AF-A0A231VKW5-F1
#
_entry.id   AF-A0A231VKW5-F1
#
_cell.length_a   1.000
_cell.length_b   1.000
_cell.length_c   1.000
_cell.angle_alpha   90.00
_cell.angle_beta   90.00
_cell.angle_gamma   90.00
#
_symmetry.space_group_name_H-M   'P 1'
#
loop_
_entity.id
_entity.type
_entity.pdbx_description
1 polymer ?
#
loop_
_entity_poly.entity_id
_entity_poly.type
_entity_poly.pdbx_seq_one_letter_code
_entity_poly.pdbx_strand_id
1 'polypeptide(L)'
;MISDVKKLIELAEDKLKYLNDMLLLNNELNKAINSQNLDDIKSILGRKQDIINNIDKIDKEFLPMYNLYKKVNRIDSIFNTPNNNAEKSVLKGILIEIRSTLEKIKEIEDKNIEDINSAFKNIEDKLNDLSKGKKGYVEYLKYYTPGSYFVDKKR
;
A
#
# COMPACT_ATOMS: atom_id res chain seq x y z
N MET A 1 27.22 8.16 29.56
CA MET A 1 26.53 7.85 28.29
C MET A 1 25.51 8.95 28.04
N ILE A 2 25.86 9.91 27.18
CA ILE A 2 24.91 10.92 26.72
C ILE A 2 23.95 10.17 25.79
N SER A 3 22.66 10.17 26.10
CA SER A 3 21.65 9.68 25.17
C SER A 3 21.72 10.55 23.92
N ASP A 4 22.18 9.99 22.81
CA ASP A 4 22.52 10.78 21.64
C ASP A 4 21.24 11.16 20.89
N VAL A 5 20.67 12.31 21.25
CA VAL A 5 19.46 12.86 20.62
C VAL A 5 19.68 12.98 19.11
N LYS A 6 20.92 13.22 18.67
CA LYS A 6 21.32 13.19 17.26
C LYS A 6 21.05 11.86 16.59
N LYS A 7 21.39 10.73 17.23
CA LYS A 7 21.13 9.42 16.65
C LYS A 7 19.62 9.12 16.56
N LEU A 8 18.84 9.58 17.54
CA LEU A 8 17.37 9.52 17.46
C LEU A 8 16.82 10.37 16.32
N ILE A 9 17.41 11.56 16.07
CA ILE A 9 17.07 12.41 14.93
C ILE A 9 17.37 11.68 13.62
N GLU A 10 18.59 11.16 13.44
CA GLU A 10 19.00 10.43 12.23
C GLU A 10 18.03 9.27 11.91
N LEU A 11 17.72 8.43 12.90
CA LEU A 11 16.79 7.31 12.74
C LEU A 11 15.37 7.80 12.39
N ALA A 12 14.92 8.89 13.00
CA ALA A 12 13.61 9.46 12.71
C ALA A 12 13.54 10.08 11.30
N GLU A 13 14.60 10.76 10.85
CA GLU A 13 14.72 11.30 9.49
C GLU A 13 14.72 10.18 8.44
N ASP A 14 15.48 9.11 8.67
CA ASP A 14 15.48 7.94 7.79
C ASP A 14 14.09 7.30 7.70
N LYS A 15 13.40 7.16 8.84
CA LYS A 15 12.02 6.65 8.85
C LYS A 15 11.08 7.57 8.08
N LEU A 16 11.19 8.88 8.26
CA LEU A 16 10.37 9.85 7.54
C LEU A 16 10.61 9.78 6.02
N LYS A 17 11.86 9.59 5.59
CA LYS A 17 12.18 9.39 4.16
C LYS A 17 11.47 8.16 3.59
N TYR A 18 11.53 7.02 4.29
CA TYR A 18 10.82 5.81 3.88
C TYR A 18 9.29 6.00 3.82
N LEU A 19 8.72 6.77 4.75
CA LEU A 19 7.29 7.09 4.72
C LEU A 19 6.92 8.00 3.54
N ASN A 20 7.78 8.95 3.18
CA ASN A 20 7.58 9.77 1.99
C ASN A 20 7.69 8.94 0.71
N ASP A 21 8.62 7.98 0.64
CA ASP A 21 8.71 7.02 -0.46
C ASP A 21 7.44 6.16 -0.55
N MET A 22 6.85 5.76 0.59
CA MET A 22 5.58 5.04 0.63
C MET A 22 4.43 5.86 0.00
N LEU A 23 4.38 7.17 0.26
CA LEU A 23 3.38 8.05 -0.35
C LEU A 23 3.53 8.14 -1.87
N LEU A 24 4.76 8.14 -2.39
CA LEU A 24 5.00 8.11 -3.83
C LEU A 24 4.48 6.79 -4.43
N LEU A 25 4.75 5.66 -3.78
CA LEU A 25 4.22 4.36 -4.21
C LEU A 25 2.69 4.28 -4.15
N ASN A 26 2.04 4.95 -3.20
CA ASN A 26 0.59 5.02 -3.15
C ASN A 26 -0.01 5.68 -4.40
N ASN A 27 0.63 6.74 -4.90
CA ASN A 27 0.19 7.41 -6.12
C ASN A 27 0.43 6.55 -7.37
N GLU A 28 1.56 5.83 -7.42
CA GLU A 28 1.84 4.85 -8.49
C GLU A 28 0.83 3.71 -8.47
N LEU A 29 0.51 3.18 -7.28
CA LEU A 29 -0.44 2.09 -7.11
C LEU A 29 -1.83 2.49 -7.62
N ASN A 30 -2.29 3.70 -7.29
CA ASN A 30 -3.59 4.19 -7.77
C ASN A 30 -3.66 4.23 -9.31
N LYS A 31 -2.58 4.65 -9.98
CA LYS A 31 -2.50 4.63 -11.46
C LYS A 31 -2.55 3.20 -12.01
N ALA A 32 -1.83 2.26 -11.39
CA ALA A 32 -1.81 0.86 -11.80
C ALA A 32 -3.18 0.17 -11.61
N ILE A 33 -3.90 0.50 -10.54
CA ILE A 33 -5.28 0.04 -10.30
C ILE A 33 -6.21 0.53 -11.41
N ASN A 34 -6.16 1.83 -11.71
CA ASN A 34 -7.03 2.43 -12.73
C ASN A 34 -6.74 1.90 -14.14
N SER A 35 -5.49 1.54 -14.45
CA SER A 35 -5.12 0.90 -15.71
C SER A 35 -5.32 -0.61 -15.73
N GLN A 36 -5.75 -1.23 -14.62
CA GLN A 36 -5.90 -2.67 -14.45
C GLN A 36 -4.60 -3.45 -14.74
N ASN A 37 -3.44 -2.84 -14.50
CA ASN A 37 -2.14 -3.49 -14.72
C ASN A 37 -1.72 -4.32 -13.50
N LEU A 38 -2.07 -5.61 -13.49
CA LEU A 38 -1.83 -6.52 -12.38
C LEU A 38 -0.33 -6.71 -12.06
N ASP A 39 0.54 -6.68 -13.07
CA ASP A 39 1.98 -6.84 -12.87
C ASP A 39 2.58 -5.61 -12.17
N ASP A 40 2.15 -4.42 -12.55
CA ASP A 40 2.55 -3.18 -11.87
C ASP A 40 2.04 -3.15 -10.43
N ILE A 41 0.77 -3.53 -10.19
CA ILE A 41 0.20 -3.63 -8.84
C ILE A 41 1.07 -4.55 -7.99
N LYS A 42 1.39 -5.76 -8.48
CA LYS A 42 2.21 -6.73 -7.75
C LYS A 42 3.62 -6.18 -7.46
N SER A 43 4.26 -5.56 -8.44
CA SER A 43 5.59 -4.96 -8.31
C SER A 43 5.61 -3.85 -7.26
N ILE A 44 4.63 -2.94 -7.31
CA ILE A 44 4.51 -1.83 -6.37
C ILE A 44 4.27 -2.35 -4.95
N LEU A 45 3.38 -3.34 -4.76
CA LEU A 45 3.16 -3.95 -3.44
C LEU A 45 4.43 -4.58 -2.86
N GLY A 46 5.27 -5.22 -3.70
CA GLY A 46 6.57 -5.72 -3.28
C GLY A 46 7.49 -4.60 -2.76
N ARG A 47 7.60 -3.50 -3.51
CA ARG A 47 8.39 -2.31 -3.09
C ARG A 47 7.87 -1.70 -1.79
N LYS A 48 6.55 -1.65 -1.58
CA LYS A 48 5.94 -1.19 -0.33
C LYS A 48 6.32 -2.11 0.84
N GLN A 49 6.31 -3.42 0.63
CA GLN A 49 6.76 -4.38 1.65
C GLN A 49 8.24 -4.18 2.02
N ASP A 50 9.10 -3.89 1.04
CA ASP A 50 10.51 -3.59 1.30
C ASP A 50 10.69 -2.31 2.14
N ILE A 51 9.88 -1.28 1.90
CA ILE A 51 9.85 -0.07 2.73
C ILE A 51 9.45 -0.42 4.18
N ILE A 52 8.38 -1.20 4.37
CA ILE A 52 7.94 -1.64 5.71
C ILE A 52 9.07 -2.38 6.43
N ASN A 53 9.73 -3.31 5.73
CA ASN A 53 10.84 -4.08 6.28
C ASN A 53 12.02 -3.19 6.71
N ASN A 54 12.27 -2.08 6.03
CA ASN A 54 13.32 -1.13 6.42
C ASN A 54 12.88 -0.24 7.60
N ILE A 55 11.63 0.20 7.63
CA ILE A 55 11.06 0.91 8.79
C ILE A 55 11.15 0.03 10.05
N ASP A 56 10.83 -1.27 9.95
CA ASP A 56 10.92 -2.21 11.06
C ASP A 56 12.35 -2.34 11.62
N LYS A 57 13.37 -2.26 10.77
CA LYS A 57 14.78 -2.26 11.21
C LYS A 57 15.09 -0.98 11.97
N ILE A 58 14.63 0.16 11.48
CA ILE A 58 14.81 1.46 12.17
C ILE A 58 14.11 1.43 13.52
N ASP A 59 12.87 0.94 13.59
CA ASP A 59 12.10 0.90 14.83
C ASP A 59 12.72 -0.01 15.89
N LYS A 60 13.35 -1.12 15.47
CA LYS A 60 14.12 -2.00 16.37
C LYS A 60 15.30 -1.29 17.04
N GLU A 61 15.89 -0.29 16.39
CA GLU A 61 16.98 0.52 16.96
C GLU A 61 16.43 1.73 17.73
N PHE A 62 15.46 2.45 17.15
CA PHE A 62 14.90 3.67 17.70
C PHE A 62 14.18 3.44 19.03
N LEU A 63 13.33 2.40 19.13
CA LEU A 63 12.49 2.21 20.32
C LEU A 63 13.29 1.96 21.60
N PRO A 64 14.29 1.06 21.64
CA PRO A 64 15.15 0.90 22.82
C PRO A 64 15.90 2.19 23.18
N MET A 65 16.44 2.91 22.18
CA MET A 65 17.16 4.16 22.39
C MET A 65 16.26 5.25 22.96
N TYR A 66 15.06 5.42 22.42
CA TYR A 66 14.10 6.41 22.88
C TYR A 66 13.58 6.09 24.28
N ASN A 67 13.37 4.81 24.60
CA ASN A 67 13.00 4.37 25.94
C ASN A 67 14.13 4.63 26.95
N LEU A 68 15.39 4.39 26.58
CA LEU A 68 16.55 4.73 27.41
C LEU A 68 16.65 6.24 27.63
N TYR A 69 16.49 7.04 26.55
CA TYR A 69 16.46 8.51 26.62
C TYR A 69 15.41 8.99 27.63
N LYS A 70 14.17 8.48 27.54
CA LYS A 70 13.08 8.77 28.47
C LYS A 70 13.45 8.44 29.92
N LYS A 71 13.99 7.24 30.15
CA LYS A 71 14.40 6.76 31.48
C LYS A 71 15.49 7.63 32.11
N VAL A 72 16.54 7.96 31.34
CA VAL A 72 17.67 8.79 31.80
C VAL A 72 17.21 10.20 32.15
N ASN A 73 16.31 10.76 31.34
CA ASN A 73 15.79 12.12 31.55
C ASN A 73 14.58 12.18 32.51
N ARG A 74 14.08 11.03 32.99
CA ARG A 74 12.88 10.89 33.85
C ARG A 74 11.64 11.57 33.26
N ILE A 75 11.38 11.29 31.99
CA ILE A 75 10.23 11.83 31.24
C ILE A 75 9.44 10.69 30.60
N ASP A 76 8.12 10.83 30.55
CA ASP A 76 7.26 9.87 29.84
C ASP A 76 7.23 10.13 28.32
N SER A 77 7.47 11.38 27.93
CA SER A 77 7.41 11.82 26.55
C SER A 77 8.33 13.03 26.35
N ILE A 78 9.03 13.08 25.21
CA ILE A 78 9.80 14.26 24.82
C ILE A 78 8.90 15.49 24.67
N PHE A 79 7.63 15.32 24.31
CA PHE A 79 6.67 16.42 24.16
C PHE A 79 6.38 17.15 25.49
N ASN A 80 6.59 16.49 26.63
CA ASN A 80 6.39 17.09 27.96
C ASN A 80 7.59 17.93 28.42
N THR A 81 8.67 18.01 27.64
CA THR A 81 9.86 18.81 28.00
C THR A 81 9.83 20.20 27.36
N PRO A 82 10.39 21.24 27.98
CA PRO A 82 10.54 22.55 27.33
C PRO A 82 11.44 22.49 26.09
N ASN A 83 11.24 23.42 25.14
CA ASN A 83 12.03 23.56 23.91
C ASN A 83 13.31 24.38 24.13
N ASN A 84 14.02 24.11 25.22
CA ASN A 84 15.24 24.83 25.58
C ASN A 84 16.52 24.25 24.93
N ASN A 85 16.38 23.19 24.14
CA ASN A 85 17.46 22.55 23.40
C ASN A 85 17.03 22.35 21.95
N ALA A 86 17.84 22.82 21.00
CA ALA A 86 17.56 22.78 19.57
C ALA A 86 17.33 21.35 19.05
N GLU A 87 18.13 20.37 19.47
CA GLU A 87 18.02 18.97 19.05
C GLU A 87 16.69 18.36 19.50
N LYS A 88 16.23 18.68 20.72
CA LYS A 88 14.92 18.23 21.20
C LYS A 88 13.78 18.80 20.35
N SER A 89 13.89 20.08 19.97
CA SER A 89 12.91 20.73 19.10
C SER A 89 12.88 20.09 17.71
N VAL A 90 14.04 19.76 17.15
CA VAL A 90 14.17 19.05 15.86
C VAL A 90 13.51 17.67 15.94
N LEU A 91 13.87 16.86 16.94
CA LEU A 91 13.30 15.52 17.10
C LEU A 91 11.77 15.57 17.27
N LYS A 92 11.25 16.53 18.04
CA LYS A 92 9.79 16.73 18.16
C LYS A 92 9.15 17.06 16.81
N GLY A 93 9.76 17.94 16.03
CA GLY A 93 9.29 18.32 14.71
C GLY A 93 9.15 17.10 13.79
N ILE A 94 10.21 16.29 13.70
CA ILE A 94 10.22 15.08 12.88
C ILE A 94 9.17 14.07 13.35
N LEU A 95 9.02 13.87 14.67
CA LEU A 95 7.99 12.96 15.20
C LEU A 95 6.55 13.42 14.89
N ILE A 96 6.31 14.73 14.88
CA ILE A 96 5.03 15.32 14.44
C ILE A 96 4.82 15.05 12.95
N GLU A 97 5.86 15.26 12.14
CA GLU A 97 5.80 15.04 10.69
C GLU A 97 5.56 13.57 10.36
N ILE A 98 6.28 12.64 11.00
CA ILE A 98 6.05 11.19 10.89
C ILE A 98 4.59 10.84 11.16
N ARG A 99 4.01 11.39 12.25
CA ARG A 99 2.62 11.13 12.61
C ARG A 99 1.67 11.65 11.51
N SER A 100 1.87 12.88 11.04
CA SER A 100 1.05 13.45 9.97
C SER A 100 1.17 12.65 8.68
N THR A 101 2.38 12.20 8.33
CA THR A 101 2.62 11.38 7.14
C THR A 101 1.96 10.01 7.26
N LEU A 102 1.97 9.36 8.42
CA LEU A 102 1.25 8.12 8.67
C LEU A 102 -0.26 8.29 8.53
N GLU A 103 -0.82 9.38 9.04
CA GLU A 103 -2.24 9.71 8.88
C GLU A 103 -2.61 9.86 7.39
N LYS A 104 -1.79 10.58 6.62
CA LYS A 104 -1.97 10.71 5.15
C LYS A 104 -1.84 9.38 4.41
N ILE A 105 -0.87 8.54 4.78
CA ILE A 105 -0.71 7.21 4.18
C ILE A 105 -1.99 6.40 4.40
N LYS A 106 -2.50 6.40 5.64
CA LYS A 106 -3.73 5.67 5.98
C LYS A 106 -4.91 6.12 5.13
N GLU A 107 -5.16 7.43 5.02
CA GLU A 107 -6.26 7.96 4.20
C GLU A 107 -6.18 7.51 2.74
N ILE A 108 -4.97 7.51 2.15
CA ILE A 108 -4.78 7.08 0.77
C ILE A 108 -4.91 5.56 0.61
N GLU A 109 -4.44 4.77 1.58
CA GLU A 109 -4.55 3.31 1.57
C GLU A 109 -6.00 2.85 1.70
N ASP A 110 -6.77 3.47 2.59
CA ASP A 110 -8.20 3.19 2.76
C ASP A 110 -8.93 3.39 1.42
N LYS A 111 -8.62 4.48 0.70
CA LYS A 111 -9.13 4.72 -0.66
C LYS A 111 -8.63 3.69 -1.68
N ASN A 112 -7.34 3.36 -1.67
CA ASN A 112 -6.78 2.39 -2.63
C ASN A 112 -7.42 0.99 -2.46
N ILE A 113 -7.80 0.61 -1.24
CA ILE A 113 -8.53 -0.63 -0.98
C ILE A 113 -9.92 -0.60 -1.65
N GLU A 114 -10.64 0.51 -1.52
CA GLU A 114 -11.93 0.71 -2.20
C GLU A 114 -11.80 0.65 -3.74
N ASP A 115 -10.78 1.32 -4.27
CA ASP A 115 -10.50 1.37 -5.72
C ASP A 115 -10.14 -0.03 -6.25
N ILE A 116 -9.30 -0.79 -5.54
CA ILE A 116 -8.93 -2.18 -5.88
C ILE A 116 -10.18 -3.06 -5.93
N ASN A 117 -11.00 -3.04 -4.87
CA ASN A 117 -12.20 -3.87 -4.80
C ASN A 117 -13.18 -3.56 -5.94
N SER A 118 -13.33 -2.27 -6.26
CA SER A 118 -14.17 -1.81 -7.37
C SER A 118 -13.62 -2.27 -8.73
N ALA A 119 -12.31 -2.19 -8.93
CA ALA A 119 -11.65 -2.66 -10.16
C ALA A 119 -11.83 -4.18 -10.35
N PHE A 120 -11.67 -4.98 -9.29
CA PHE A 120 -11.87 -6.43 -9.34
C PHE A 120 -13.32 -6.80 -9.66
N LYS A 121 -14.30 -6.15 -9.01
CA LYS A 121 -15.72 -6.37 -9.28
C LYS A 121 -16.07 -6.10 -10.75
N ASN A 122 -15.56 -5.01 -11.31
CA ASN A 122 -15.78 -4.67 -12.71
C ASN A 122 -15.20 -5.72 -13.68
N ILE A 123 -14.07 -6.35 -13.33
CA ILE A 123 -13.49 -7.44 -14.12
C ILE A 123 -14.37 -8.70 -14.01
N GLU A 124 -14.83 -9.04 -12.81
CA GLU A 124 -15.73 -10.17 -12.56
C GLU A 124 -17.04 -10.05 -13.37
N ASP A 125 -17.67 -8.87 -13.36
CA ASP A 125 -18.88 -8.61 -14.13
C ASP A 125 -18.66 -8.78 -15.64
N LYS A 126 -17.55 -8.27 -16.16
CA LYS A 126 -17.17 -8.46 -17.58
C LYS A 126 -16.96 -9.93 -17.94
N LEU A 127 -16.34 -10.71 -17.06
CA LEU A 127 -16.14 -12.15 -17.27
C LEU A 127 -17.47 -12.90 -17.26
N ASN A 128 -18.37 -12.53 -16.35
CA ASN A 128 -19.71 -13.11 -16.26
C ASN A 128 -20.51 -12.86 -17.54
N ASP A 129 -20.48 -11.64 -18.06
CA ASP A 129 -21.16 -11.27 -19.30
C ASP A 129 -20.56 -11.95 -20.53
N LEU A 130 -19.23 -12.08 -20.59
CA LEU A 130 -18.57 -12.89 -21.62
C LEU A 130 -19.01 -14.36 -21.57
N SER A 131 -19.15 -14.94 -20.38
CA SER A 131 -19.62 -16.32 -20.22
C SER A 131 -21.06 -16.49 -20.70
N LYS A 132 -21.95 -15.54 -20.38
CA LYS A 132 -23.34 -15.53 -20.86
C LYS A 132 -23.39 -15.40 -22.38
N GLY A 133 -22.60 -14.50 -22.96
CA GLY A 133 -22.47 -14.34 -24.41
C GLY A 133 -22.00 -15.62 -25.10
N LYS A 134 -21.00 -16.30 -24.54
CA LYS A 134 -20.52 -17.61 -25.04
C LYS A 134 -21.60 -18.68 -24.99
N LYS A 135 -22.39 -18.75 -23.92
CA LYS A 135 -23.54 -19.68 -23.82
C LYS A 135 -24.58 -19.38 -24.90
N GLY A 136 -24.95 -18.11 -25.07
CA GLY A 136 -25.88 -17.68 -26.13
C GLY A 136 -25.38 -18.03 -27.52
N TYR A 137 -24.09 -17.82 -27.80
CA TYR A 137 -23.46 -18.18 -29.07
C TYR A 137 -23.48 -19.69 -29.32
N VAL A 138 -23.17 -20.52 -28.31
CA VAL A 138 -23.24 -21.98 -28.42
C VAL A 138 -24.66 -22.46 -28.72
N GLU A 139 -25.67 -21.91 -28.04
CA GLU A 139 -27.08 -22.24 -28.31
C GLU A 139 -27.50 -21.78 -29.71
N TYR A 140 -27.06 -20.60 -30.15
CA TYR A 140 -27.29 -20.13 -31.51
C TYR A 140 -26.67 -21.06 -32.56
N LEU A 141 -25.43 -21.52 -32.35
CA LEU A 141 -24.79 -22.48 -33.25
C LEU A 141 -25.56 -23.80 -33.31
N LYS A 142 -26.08 -24.32 -32.19
CA LYS A 142 -26.92 -25.54 -32.19
C LYS A 142 -28.20 -25.36 -33.01
N TYR A 143 -28.84 -24.20 -32.92
CA TYR A 143 -30.00 -23.86 -33.73
C TYR A 143 -29.65 -23.69 -35.22
N TYR A 144 -28.57 -22.95 -35.51
CA TYR A 144 -28.18 -22.56 -36.87
C TYR A 144 -27.52 -23.69 -37.65
N THR A 145 -26.89 -24.67 -36.99
CA THR A 145 -26.32 -25.84 -37.66
C THR A 145 -27.48 -26.65 -38.23
N PRO A 146 -27.70 -26.67 -39.56
CA PRO A 146 -28.78 -27.45 -40.12
C PRO A 146 -28.38 -28.92 -39.92
N GLY A 147 -29.18 -29.66 -39.15
CA GLY A 147 -29.18 -31.11 -39.27
C GLY A 147 -29.33 -31.44 -40.75
N SER A 148 -28.54 -32.38 -41.27
CA SER A 148 -28.68 -32.86 -42.64
C SER A 148 -30.12 -33.33 -42.87
N TYR A 149 -30.95 -32.49 -43.50
CA TYR A 149 -32.32 -32.82 -43.85
C TYR A 149 -32.42 -33.76 -45.07
N PHE A 150 -31.29 -34.18 -45.66
CA PHE A 150 -31.26 -34.97 -46.89
C PHE A 150 -30.05 -35.90 -47.02
N VAL A 151 -29.87 -36.86 -46.09
CA VAL A 151 -29.05 -38.06 -46.41
C VAL A 151 -29.89 -39.31 -46.18
N ASP A 152 -30.88 -39.50 -47.07
CA ASP A 152 -31.18 -40.83 -47.57
C ASP A 152 -30.39 -40.99 -48.88
N LYS A 153 -29.22 -41.64 -48.80
CA LYS A 153 -28.59 -42.24 -49.98
C LYS A 153 -28.63 -43.76 -49.79
N LYS A 154 -29.81 -44.36 -49.96
CA LYS A 154 -29.89 -45.71 -50.52
C LYS A 154 -29.32 -45.72 -51.93
N ARG A 155 -28.15 -46.33 -52.10
CA ARG A 155 -27.81 -47.18 -53.25
C ARG A 155 -26.92 -48.31 -52.77
#